data_AF-A0A2V8Q453-F1
#
_entry.id   AF-A0A2V8Q453-F1
#
_cell.length_a   1.000
_cell.length_b   1.000
_cell.length_c   1.000
_cell.angle_alpha   90.00
_cell.angle_beta   90.00
_cell.angle_gamma   90.00
#
_symmetry.space_group_name_H-M   'P 1'
#
loop_
_entity.id
_entity.type
_entity.pdbx_description
1 polymer ?
#
loop_
_entity_poly.entity_id
_entity_poly.type
_entity_poly.pdbx_seq_one_letter_code
_entity_poly.pdbx_strand_id
1 'polypeptide(L)' 'MFNLPFEVEHVIPISRDGTDGETNLALACRSCNLHKYERTVTVSGATTMDTPRLL' A
#
# COMPACT_ATOMS: atom_id res chain seq x y z
N MET A 1 19.39 -10.66 6.15
CA MET A 1 19.64 -9.54 7.09
C MET A 1 18.34 -9.25 7.81
N PHE A 2 18.30 -9.35 9.14
CA PHE A 2 17.11 -9.13 9.96
C PHE A 2 17.44 -8.19 11.13
N ASN A 3 17.80 -6.94 10.85
CA ASN A 3 17.88 -5.84 11.83
C ASN A 3 18.15 -4.51 11.09
N LEU A 4 17.29 -4.15 10.12
CA LEU A 4 17.42 -2.90 9.39
C LEU A 4 16.49 -1.86 10.03
N PRO A 5 16.90 -0.58 10.15
CA PRO A 5 16.00 0.47 10.61
C PRO A 5 14.85 0.63 9.62
N PHE A 6 13.65 0.85 10.16
CA PHE A 6 12.46 1.13 9.38
C PHE A 6 12.21 2.64 9.30
N GLU A 7 11.74 3.08 8.14
CA GLU A 7 11.27 4.43 7.85
C GLU A 7 9.75 4.36 7.64
N VAL A 8 9.04 5.45 7.94
CA VAL A 8 7.62 5.60 7.58
C VAL A 8 7.57 5.99 6.10
N GLU A 9 6.81 5.23 5.33
CA GLU A 9 6.72 5.35 3.88
C GLU A 9 5.25 5.34 3.44
N HIS A 10 4.92 6.13 2.41
CA HIS A 10 3.58 6.13 1.83
C HIS A 10 3.37 4.94 0.88
N VAL A 11 2.29 4.18 1.04
CA VAL A 11 1.91 3.08 0.14
C VAL A 11 1.64 3.62 -1.27
N ILE A 12 0.84 4.68 -1.36
CA ILE A 12 0.64 5.52 -2.54
C ILE A 12 1.47 6.79 -2.34
N PRO A 13 2.46 7.08 -3.19
CA PRO A 13 3.30 8.28 -3.02
C PRO A 13 2.48 9.56 -3.21
N ILE A 14 2.87 10.64 -2.52
CA ILE A 14 2.21 11.96 -2.63
C ILE A 14 2.22 12.46 -4.09
N SER A 15 3.27 12.14 -4.86
CA SER A 15 3.34 12.47 -6.29
C SER A 15 2.29 11.77 -7.17
N ARG A 16 1.53 10.81 -6.61
CA ARG A 16 0.43 10.08 -7.26
C ARG A 16 -0.85 10.16 -6.42
N ASP A 17 -1.08 11.33 -5.82
CA ASP A 17 -2.30 11.64 -5.06
C ASP A 17 -2.50 10.78 -3.79
N GLY A 18 -1.42 10.24 -3.23
CA GLY A 18 -1.44 9.61 -1.91
C GLY A 18 -1.69 10.61 -0.78
N THR A 19 -2.33 10.16 0.29
CA THR A 19 -2.64 11.00 1.47
C THR A 19 -1.69 10.74 2.63
N ASP A 20 -1.60 11.65 3.59
CA ASP A 20 -0.87 11.45 4.84
C ASP A 20 -1.69 10.67 5.89
N GLY A 21 -2.81 10.06 5.49
CA GLY A 21 -3.65 9.28 6.38
C GLY A 21 -2.96 7.98 6.81
N GLU A 22 -3.23 7.52 8.04
CA GLU A 22 -2.60 6.33 8.62
C GLU A 22 -2.76 5.07 7.74
N THR A 23 -3.86 4.96 7.00
CA THR A 23 -4.12 3.86 6.05
C THR A 23 -3.19 3.84 4.84
N ASN A 24 -2.52 4.96 4.55
CA ASN A 24 -1.54 5.09 3.49
C ASN A 24 -0.09 5.04 4.02
N LEU A 25 0.14 4.86 5.32
CA LEU A 25 1.48 4.79 5.91
C LEU A 25 1.87 3.34 6.23
N ALA A 26 3.11 2.98 5.92
CA ALA A 26 3.69 1.67 6.21
C ALA A 26 5.15 1.78 6.67
N LEU A 27 5.61 0.78 7.42
CA LEU A 27 7.03 0.66 7.76
C LEU A 27 7.78 -0.04 6.63
N ALA A 28 8.81 0.62 6.09
CA ALA A 28 9.68 0.06 5.06
C ALA A 28 11.15 0.18 5.45
N CYS A 29 11.94 -0.84 5.15
CA CYS A 29 13.39 -0.71 5.22
C CYS A 29 13.88 0.28 4.16
N ARG A 30 15.00 1.00 4.37
CA ARG A 30 15.49 1.98 3.38
C ARG A 30 15.66 1.40 1.97
N SER A 31 16.23 0.20 1.83
CA SER A 31 16.40 -0.43 0.51
C SER A 31 15.08 -0.82 -0.12
N CYS A 32 14.10 -1.25 0.69
CA CYS A 32 12.74 -1.57 0.28
C CYS A 32 12.03 -0.31 -0.24
N ASN A 33 12.16 0.79 0.52
CA ASN A 33 11.60 2.09 0.18
C ASN A 33 12.18 2.59 -1.16
N LEU A 34 13.51 2.68 -1.26
CA LEU A 34 14.19 3.09 -2.49
C LEU A 34 13.87 2.19 -3.67
N HIS A 35 13.70 0.88 -3.44
CA HIS A 35 13.27 -0.03 -4.48
C HIS A 35 11.85 0.32 -4.93
N LYS A 36 10.86 0.37 -4.01
CA LYS A 36 9.46 0.73 -4.31
C LYS A 36 9.38 2.03 -5.10
N TYR A 37 10.07 3.08 -4.63
CA TYR A 37 10.03 4.43 -5.22
C TYR A 37 8.56 4.86 -5.41
N GLU A 38 8.20 5.31 -6.62
CA GLU A 38 6.83 5.72 -6.93
C GLU A 38 5.88 4.56 -7.32
N ARG A 39 6.35 3.30 -7.30
CA ARG A 39 5.54 2.16 -7.76
C ARG A 39 4.43 1.82 -6.78
N THR A 40 3.22 1.67 -7.31
CA THR A 40 2.04 1.19 -6.61
C THR A 40 1.59 -0.14 -7.22
N VAL A 41 1.13 -1.08 -6.39
CA VAL A 41 0.54 -2.34 -6.85
C VAL A 41 -0.96 -2.24 -6.65
N THR A 42 -1.72 -2.27 -7.73
CA THR A 42 -3.17 -2.37 -7.70
C THR A 42 -3.57 -3.85 -7.73
N VAL A 43 -4.22 -4.32 -6.66
CA VAL A 43 -4.85 -5.65 -6.65
C VAL A 43 -6.29 -5.48 -7.13
N SER A 44 -6.56 -5.83 -8.38
CA SER A 44 -7.92 -5.82 -8.93
C SER A 44 -8.69 -7.04 -8.40
N GLY A 45 -9.34 -6.89 -7.25
CA GLY A 45 -10.27 -7.87 -6.69
C GLY A 45 -11.70 -7.34 -6.74
N ALA A 46 -12.41 -7.56 -7.84
CA ALA A 46 -13.87 -7.43 -7.83
C ALA A 46 -14.44 -8.62 -7.05
N THR A 47 -14.50 -8.51 -5.72
CA THR A 47 -15.35 -9.41 -4.93
C THR A 47 -16.77 -8.85 -5.03
N THR A 48 -17.45 -9.13 -6.15
CA THR A 48 -18.90 -9.14 -6.13
C THR A 48 -19.31 -10.21 -5.12
N MET A 49 -19.66 -9.79 -3.92
CA MET A 49 -20.48 -10.61 -3.05
C MET A 49 -21.83 -10.75 -3.75
N ASP A 50 -21.98 -11.83 -4.53
CA ASP A 50 -23.28 -12.31 -4.97
C ASP A 50 -24.12 -12.53 -3.70
N THR A 51 -24.98 -11.56 -3.42
CA THR A 51 -26.01 -11.71 -2.41
C THR A 51 -27.04 -12.66 -3.04
N PRO A 52 -27.36 -13.83 -2.46
CA PRO A 52 -28.45 -14.62 -3.00
C PRO A 52 -29.73 -13.77 -2.86
N ARG A 53 -30.34 -13.41 -3.99
CA ARG A 53 -31.70 -12.86 -3.99
C ARG A 53 -32.61 -13.91 -3.37
N LEU A 54 -33.03 -13.67 -2.13
CA LEU A 54 -34.19 -14.34 -1.57
C LEU A 54 -35.41 -13.82 -2.34
N LEU A 55 -35.92 -14.65 -3.24
CA LEU A 55 -37.31 -14.68 -3.67
C LEU A 55 -38.12 -15.47 -2.63
#